data_AF-A0A7J3F9T1-F1
#
_entry.id   AF-A0A7J3F9T1-F1
#
_cell.length_a   1.000
_cell.length_b   1.000
_cell.length_c   1.000
_cell.angle_alpha   90.00
_cell.angle_beta   90.00
_cell.angle_gamma   90.00
#
_symmetry.space_group_name_H-M   'P 1'
#
loop_
_entity.id
_entity.type
_entity.pdbx_description
1 polymer ?
#
loop_
_entity_poly.entity_id
_entity_poly.type
_entity_poly.pdbx_seq_one_letter_code
_entity_poly.pdbx_strand_id
1 'polypeptide(L)'
;SEANVDFNFFGIHGSIALGMHSNLSDIDIVVYGAENFRRVERAIENLVANGVLKYIFANKLDEIRRHRGIFKGKIFVYNAVRKFEEVNVRYGENIYEILKPIRFQCRILDDSEAMFRPAIYRIGDYNPLNSESDVEEKPTYVVSMIGAYRNIAKKLRKIEVSGMLERVKNIETGKSHYQVVVGTGFLENEYIWPVEP
;
A
#
# COMPACT_ATOMS: atom_id res chain seq x y z
N SER A 1 17.19 -15.75 -10.78
CA SER A 1 16.69 -15.56 -9.40
C SER A 1 15.42 -16.40 -9.23
N GLU A 2 15.04 -16.84 -8.02
CA GLU A 2 13.80 -17.62 -7.80
C GLU A 2 12.53 -16.86 -8.24
N ALA A 3 12.52 -15.53 -8.08
CA ALA A 3 11.46 -14.65 -8.58
C ALA A 3 11.48 -14.49 -10.12
N ASN A 4 12.56 -14.91 -10.78
CA ASN A 4 12.87 -14.66 -12.19
C ASN A 4 12.88 -13.14 -12.56
N VAL A 5 13.13 -12.27 -11.59
CA VAL A 5 13.27 -10.81 -11.78
C VAL A 5 14.74 -10.47 -12.00
N ASP A 6 15.02 -9.63 -12.99
CA ASP A 6 16.35 -9.11 -13.29
C ASP A 6 16.88 -8.23 -12.14
N PHE A 7 18.17 -8.33 -11.83
CA PHE A 7 18.79 -7.58 -10.74
C PHE A 7 18.71 -6.05 -10.93
N ASN A 8 18.59 -5.57 -12.17
CA ASN A 8 18.40 -4.14 -12.47
C ASN A 8 17.07 -3.58 -11.92
N PHE A 9 16.12 -4.45 -11.56
CA PHE A 9 14.87 -4.06 -10.90
C PHE A 9 14.94 -4.15 -9.37
N PHE A 10 16.15 -4.24 -8.80
CA PHE A 10 16.37 -4.17 -7.36
C PHE A 10 17.23 -2.96 -6.99
N GLY A 11 16.97 -2.41 -5.80
CA GLY A 11 17.77 -1.35 -5.20
C GLY A 11 17.94 -1.56 -3.70
N ILE A 12 18.80 -0.75 -3.10
CA ILE A 12 19.00 -0.69 -1.64
C ILE A 12 18.63 0.72 -1.15
N HIS A 13 17.92 0.78 -0.04
CA HIS A 13 17.43 1.99 0.60
C HIS A 13 18.01 2.14 2.03
N GLY A 14 17.70 3.26 2.68
CA GLY A 14 17.76 3.36 4.13
C GLY A 14 19.17 3.57 4.64
N SER A 15 19.46 3.01 5.81
CA SER A 15 20.74 3.23 6.50
C SER A 15 21.95 2.83 5.66
N ILE A 16 21.82 1.81 4.80
CA ILE A 16 22.89 1.40 3.88
C ILE A 16 23.11 2.46 2.81
N ALA A 17 22.04 2.94 2.17
CA ALA A 17 22.12 3.98 1.14
C ALA A 17 22.65 5.32 1.68
N LEU A 18 22.39 5.62 2.96
CA LEU A 18 22.86 6.83 3.64
C LEU A 18 24.22 6.68 4.32
N GLY A 19 24.86 5.50 4.27
CA GLY A 19 26.13 5.25 4.96
C GLY A 19 26.04 5.25 6.49
N MET A 20 24.85 5.15 7.06
CA MET A 20 24.56 5.17 8.51
C MET A 20 24.29 3.78 9.10
N HIS A 21 24.54 2.72 8.34
CA HIS A 21 24.28 1.35 8.77
C HIS A 21 25.31 0.87 9.81
N SER A 22 24.88 -0.06 10.64
CA SER A 22 25.73 -0.80 11.57
C SER A 22 25.53 -2.31 11.37
N ASN A 23 26.29 -3.13 12.11
CA ASN A 23 26.11 -4.58 12.08
C ASN A 23 24.72 -5.05 12.54
N LEU A 24 23.97 -4.20 13.25
CA LEU A 24 22.61 -4.46 13.72
C LEU A 24 21.53 -3.94 12.75
N SER A 25 21.92 -3.19 11.71
CA SER A 25 20.96 -2.66 10.74
C SER A 25 20.35 -3.78 9.89
N ASP A 26 19.10 -3.59 9.54
CA ASP A 26 18.40 -4.35 8.51
C ASP A 26 18.82 -3.93 7.10
N ILE A 27 18.48 -4.77 6.13
CA ILE A 27 18.68 -4.52 4.71
C ILE A 27 17.34 -4.10 4.11
N ASP A 28 17.22 -2.83 3.73
CA ASP A 28 16.05 -2.32 3.00
C ASP A 28 16.20 -2.55 1.50
N ILE A 29 15.51 -3.57 0.98
CA ILE A 29 15.46 -3.90 -0.44
C ILE A 29 14.30 -3.15 -1.10
N VAL A 30 14.58 -2.56 -2.25
CA VAL A 30 13.58 -1.97 -3.13
C VAL A 30 13.39 -2.86 -4.35
N VAL A 31 12.15 -3.12 -4.73
CA VAL A 31 11.79 -3.81 -5.97
C VAL A 31 11.04 -2.84 -6.87
N TYR A 32 11.56 -2.62 -8.07
CA TYR A 32 10.95 -1.74 -9.06
C TYR A 32 9.91 -2.50 -9.87
N GLY A 33 8.67 -2.01 -9.90
CA GLY A 33 7.58 -2.59 -10.68
C GLY A 33 6.57 -3.37 -9.85
N ALA A 34 5.28 -3.16 -10.13
CA ALA A 34 4.20 -3.86 -9.44
C ALA A 34 4.29 -5.37 -9.67
N GLU A 35 4.43 -5.78 -10.93
CA GLU A 35 4.54 -7.18 -11.33
C GLU A 35 5.79 -7.85 -10.74
N ASN A 36 6.93 -7.17 -10.79
CA ASN A 36 8.19 -7.64 -10.20
C ASN A 36 8.04 -7.84 -8.69
N PHE A 37 7.40 -6.90 -7.99
CA PHE A 37 7.12 -7.02 -6.56
C PHE A 37 6.24 -8.25 -6.26
N ARG A 38 5.17 -8.49 -7.03
CA ARG A 38 4.33 -9.70 -6.86
C ARG A 38 5.10 -10.99 -7.07
N ARG A 39 6.07 -11.01 -7.99
CA ARG A 39 6.94 -12.17 -8.24
C ARG A 39 7.92 -12.40 -7.10
N VAL A 40 8.45 -11.33 -6.52
CA VAL A 40 9.32 -11.38 -5.33
C VAL A 40 8.54 -11.84 -4.10
N GLU A 41 7.31 -11.35 -3.88
CA GLU A 41 6.42 -11.85 -2.81
C GLU A 41 6.27 -13.37 -2.89
N ARG A 42 5.91 -13.92 -4.06
CA ARG A 42 5.75 -15.37 -4.26
C ARG A 42 7.04 -16.15 -4.02
N ALA A 43 8.19 -15.62 -4.47
CA ALA A 43 9.48 -16.27 -4.23
C ALA A 43 9.85 -16.28 -2.73
N ILE A 44 9.58 -15.19 -2.01
CA ILE A 44 9.79 -15.15 -0.56
C ILE A 44 8.86 -16.13 0.15
N GLU A 45 7.59 -16.21 -0.23
CA GLU A 45 6.65 -17.20 0.32
C GLU A 45 7.15 -18.64 0.13
N ASN A 46 7.65 -18.98 -1.06
CA ASN A 46 8.23 -20.29 -1.34
C ASN A 46 9.49 -20.57 -0.51
N LEU A 47 10.40 -19.60 -0.43
CA LEU A 47 11.61 -19.71 0.39
C LEU A 47 11.30 -19.87 1.89
N VAL A 48 10.24 -19.22 2.38
CA VAL A 48 9.76 -19.41 3.76
C VAL A 48 9.16 -20.81 3.92
N ALA A 49 8.33 -21.26 2.99
CA ALA A 49 7.74 -22.61 3.04
C ALA A 49 8.80 -23.72 3.02
N ASN A 50 9.91 -23.49 2.30
CA ASN A 50 11.06 -24.41 2.23
C ASN A 50 12.06 -24.25 3.40
N GLY A 51 11.77 -23.37 4.38
CA GLY A 51 12.61 -23.16 5.56
C GLY A 51 13.92 -22.41 5.32
N VAL A 52 14.12 -21.84 4.13
CA VAL A 52 15.31 -21.03 3.77
C VAL A 52 15.25 -19.65 4.42
N LEU A 53 14.06 -19.07 4.49
CA LEU A 53 13.76 -17.79 5.12
C LEU A 53 12.76 -17.97 6.27
N LYS A 54 12.66 -16.97 7.14
CA LYS A 54 11.57 -16.86 8.11
C LYS A 54 11.03 -15.44 8.11
N TYR A 55 9.71 -15.29 8.21
CA TYR A 55 9.14 -13.98 8.47
C TYR A 55 9.38 -13.54 9.91
N ILE A 56 9.43 -12.23 10.12
CA ILE A 56 9.41 -11.60 11.45
C ILE A 56 8.24 -10.63 11.50
N PHE A 57 7.53 -10.59 12.63
CA PHE A 57 6.34 -9.78 12.80
C PHE A 57 6.41 -8.96 14.08
N ALA A 58 6.14 -7.66 13.98
CA ALA A 58 6.04 -6.77 15.14
C ALA A 58 4.59 -6.54 15.60
N ASN A 59 3.61 -6.67 14.70
CA ASN A 59 2.19 -6.45 14.97
C ASN A 59 1.33 -7.15 13.91
N LYS A 60 0.00 -7.12 14.10
CA LYS A 60 -0.98 -7.80 13.20
C LYS A 60 -0.94 -7.27 11.76
N LEU A 61 -0.70 -5.98 11.52
CA LEU A 61 -0.56 -5.45 10.16
C LEU A 61 0.70 -5.97 9.46
N ASP A 62 1.80 -6.10 10.21
CA ASP A 62 3.05 -6.62 9.70
C ASP A 62 2.93 -8.11 9.31
N GLU A 63 2.18 -8.89 10.09
CA GLU A 63 1.83 -10.28 9.80
C GLU A 63 1.05 -10.42 8.48
N ILE A 64 0.12 -9.50 8.23
CA ILE A 64 -0.67 -9.46 7.00
C ILE A 64 0.19 -9.01 5.82
N ARG A 65 1.03 -7.98 6.03
CA ARG A 65 1.84 -7.36 4.98
C ARG A 65 3.02 -8.22 4.54
N ARG A 66 3.55 -9.06 5.44
CA ARG A 66 4.65 -10.03 5.21
C ARG A 66 5.89 -9.43 4.54
N HIS A 67 6.21 -8.18 4.85
CA HIS A 67 7.27 -7.44 4.16
C HIS A 67 8.65 -7.54 4.82
N ARG A 68 8.77 -8.27 5.94
CA ARG A 68 10.01 -8.40 6.74
C ARG A 68 10.35 -9.84 7.02
N GLY A 69 11.62 -10.19 6.88
CA GLY A 69 12.09 -11.53 7.17
C GLY A 69 13.55 -11.56 7.63
N ILE A 70 14.02 -12.76 7.92
CA ILE A 70 15.40 -13.04 8.29
C ILE A 70 16.00 -14.10 7.37
N PHE A 71 17.22 -13.83 6.90
CA PHE A 71 18.04 -14.74 6.12
C PHE A 71 19.45 -14.81 6.72
N LYS A 72 19.93 -16.02 7.06
CA LYS A 72 21.29 -16.22 7.61
C LYS A 72 21.64 -15.25 8.75
N GLY A 73 20.70 -14.98 9.66
CA GLY A 73 20.89 -14.08 10.80
C GLY A 73 20.79 -12.58 10.49
N LYS A 74 20.47 -12.19 9.25
CA LYS A 74 20.26 -10.79 8.84
C LYS A 74 18.81 -10.50 8.53
N ILE A 75 18.32 -9.41 9.12
CA ILE A 75 16.97 -8.90 8.88
C ILE A 75 16.94 -8.18 7.55
N PHE A 76 15.89 -8.39 6.77
CA PHE A 76 15.61 -7.64 5.57
C PHE A 76 14.16 -7.17 5.55
N VAL A 77 13.97 -6.03 4.89
CA VAL A 77 12.66 -5.47 4.53
C VAL A 77 12.63 -5.36 3.01
N TYR A 78 11.49 -5.64 2.38
CA TYR A 78 11.34 -5.42 0.95
C TYR A 78 10.11 -4.56 0.64
N ASN A 79 10.30 -3.52 -0.17
CA ASN A 79 9.27 -2.57 -0.54
C ASN A 79 9.22 -2.40 -2.06
N ALA A 80 8.07 -1.97 -2.58
CA ALA A 80 7.89 -1.68 -4.00
C ALA A 80 8.10 -0.19 -4.30
N VAL A 81 8.67 0.10 -5.48
CA VAL A 81 8.70 1.43 -6.09
C VAL A 81 8.19 1.32 -7.52
N ARG A 82 7.41 2.32 -7.96
CA ARG A 82 6.89 2.37 -9.33
C ARG A 82 8.06 2.50 -10.30
N LYS A 83 8.00 1.81 -11.43
CA LYS A 83 8.81 2.15 -12.59
C LYS A 83 8.33 3.49 -13.17
N PHE A 84 9.17 4.16 -13.96
CA PHE A 84 8.78 5.43 -14.58
C PHE A 84 7.51 5.27 -15.44
N GLU A 85 7.36 4.15 -16.14
CA GLU A 85 6.18 3.87 -16.98
C GLU A 85 4.92 3.52 -16.17
N GLU A 86 5.04 3.26 -14.87
CA GLU A 86 3.90 3.03 -13.96
C GLU A 86 3.45 4.34 -13.29
N VAL A 87 4.18 5.44 -13.47
CA VAL A 87 3.79 6.76 -12.97
C VAL A 87 2.87 7.43 -13.99
N ASN A 88 1.57 7.21 -13.82
CA ASN A 88 0.53 7.65 -14.74
C ASN A 88 -0.12 9.01 -14.39
N VAL A 89 0.41 9.71 -13.40
CA VAL A 89 -0.11 11.00 -12.91
C VAL A 89 0.94 12.08 -13.10
N ARG A 90 0.58 13.19 -13.74
CA ARG A 90 1.42 14.37 -13.90
C ARG A 90 1.13 15.40 -12.80
N TYR A 91 2.19 16.04 -12.33
CA TYR A 91 2.04 17.15 -11.40
C TYR A 91 1.17 18.26 -12.01
N GLY A 92 0.19 18.72 -11.24
CA GLY A 92 -0.76 19.74 -11.68
C GLY A 92 -1.90 19.24 -12.58
N GLU A 93 -2.02 17.93 -12.84
CA GLU A 93 -3.13 17.43 -13.67
C GLU A 93 -4.48 17.40 -12.93
N ASN A 94 -4.46 17.32 -11.60
CA ASN A 94 -5.63 17.16 -10.74
C ASN A 94 -5.69 18.24 -9.66
N ILE A 95 -6.91 18.69 -9.35
CA ILE A 95 -7.26 19.51 -8.19
C ILE A 95 -7.94 18.60 -7.17
N TYR A 96 -7.59 18.78 -5.90
CA TYR A 96 -8.05 17.98 -4.78
C TYR A 96 -8.81 18.87 -3.79
N GLU A 97 -10.04 18.49 -3.45
CA GLU A 97 -10.94 19.23 -2.56
C GLU A 97 -11.36 18.32 -1.39
N ILE A 98 -10.92 18.67 -0.18
CA ILE A 98 -11.27 17.95 1.05
C ILE A 98 -12.72 18.27 1.43
N LEU A 99 -13.51 17.25 1.73
CA LEU A 99 -14.93 17.39 2.05
C LEU A 99 -15.24 17.13 3.53
N LYS A 100 -15.09 15.89 3.99
CA LYS A 100 -15.43 15.50 5.37
C LYS A 100 -14.82 14.16 5.78
N PRO A 101 -14.63 13.89 7.08
CA PRO A 101 -14.28 12.56 7.56
C PRO A 101 -15.41 11.55 7.26
N ILE A 102 -15.04 10.34 6.86
CA ILE A 102 -15.97 9.22 6.69
C ILE A 102 -15.38 7.90 7.20
N ARG A 103 -16.26 7.00 7.62
CA ARG A 103 -15.97 5.65 8.09
C ARG A 103 -16.92 4.65 7.45
N PHE A 104 -16.37 3.61 6.82
CA PHE A 104 -17.14 2.67 6.01
C PHE A 104 -16.43 1.33 5.85
N GLN A 105 -17.17 0.32 5.41
CA GLN A 105 -16.64 -0.92 4.87
C GLN A 105 -16.77 -0.95 3.35
N CYS A 106 -15.82 -1.59 2.68
CA CYS A 106 -15.88 -1.78 1.23
C CYS A 106 -15.18 -3.07 0.82
N ARG A 107 -15.37 -3.46 -0.45
CA ARG A 107 -14.65 -4.55 -1.10
C ARG A 107 -13.56 -3.99 -2.01
N ILE A 108 -12.38 -4.62 -1.99
CA ILE A 108 -11.30 -4.31 -2.92
C ILE A 108 -11.63 -4.86 -4.30
N LEU A 109 -11.72 -3.97 -5.30
CA LEU A 109 -11.89 -4.32 -6.71
C LEU A 109 -10.55 -4.44 -7.44
N ASP A 110 -9.53 -3.72 -6.98
CA ASP A 110 -8.17 -3.73 -7.53
C ASP A 110 -7.13 -3.35 -6.45
N ASP A 111 -6.06 -4.14 -6.35
CA ASP A 111 -4.92 -3.94 -5.45
C ASP A 111 -3.58 -3.87 -6.21
N SER A 112 -3.59 -3.54 -7.51
CA SER A 112 -2.40 -3.40 -8.35
C SER A 112 -1.43 -2.32 -7.88
N GLU A 113 -1.93 -1.30 -7.16
CA GLU A 113 -1.17 -0.16 -6.64
C GLU A 113 -0.96 -0.22 -5.12
N ALA A 114 -1.41 -1.30 -4.46
CA ALA A 114 -1.48 -1.38 -3.00
C ALA A 114 -0.11 -1.44 -2.30
N MET A 115 0.94 -1.89 -3.00
CA MET A 115 2.30 -2.04 -2.44
C MET A 115 3.10 -0.74 -2.41
N PHE A 116 2.70 0.25 -3.21
CA PHE A 116 3.45 1.49 -3.38
C PHE A 116 3.16 2.50 -2.28
N ARG A 117 3.87 3.63 -2.33
CA ARG A 117 3.53 4.84 -1.57
C ARG A 117 3.14 5.96 -2.57
N PRO A 118 1.98 6.62 -2.39
CA PRO A 118 0.84 6.13 -1.60
C PRO A 118 0.35 4.76 -2.10
N ALA A 119 -0.26 3.99 -1.21
CA ALA A 119 -0.97 2.77 -1.58
C ALA A 119 -2.37 3.12 -2.06
N ILE A 120 -2.76 2.60 -3.22
CA ILE A 120 -4.06 2.89 -3.82
C ILE A 120 -4.83 1.57 -3.96
N TYR A 121 -6.05 1.58 -3.46
CA TYR A 121 -7.01 0.50 -3.60
C TYR A 121 -8.21 1.01 -4.37
N ARG A 122 -8.58 0.35 -5.47
CA ARG A 122 -9.89 0.60 -6.09
C ARG A 122 -10.93 -0.18 -5.31
N ILE A 123 -12.02 0.48 -4.94
CA ILE A 123 -13.03 -0.08 -4.04
C ILE A 123 -14.41 -0.11 -4.68
N GLY A 124 -15.25 -0.99 -4.15
CA GLY A 124 -16.66 -1.14 -4.48
C GLY A 124 -17.42 -1.61 -3.25
N ASP A 125 -18.72 -1.88 -3.40
CA ASP A 125 -19.59 -2.34 -2.30
C ASP A 125 -19.50 -1.45 -1.05
N TYR A 126 -19.53 -0.12 -1.26
CA TYR A 126 -19.46 0.88 -0.21
C TYR A 126 -20.61 0.73 0.79
N ASN A 127 -20.28 0.56 2.07
CA ASN A 127 -21.21 0.41 3.18
C ASN A 127 -20.83 1.35 4.33
N PRO A 128 -21.53 2.48 4.53
CA PRO A 128 -21.21 3.43 5.59
C PRO A 128 -21.41 2.81 6.98
N LEU A 129 -20.57 3.19 7.94
CA LEU A 129 -20.66 2.71 9.33
C LEU A 129 -21.31 3.71 10.30
N ASN A 130 -21.64 4.92 9.82
CA ASN A 130 -22.41 5.93 10.55
C ASN A 130 -23.17 6.83 9.55
N SER A 131 -24.08 7.65 10.07
CA SER A 131 -24.90 8.57 9.27
C SER A 131 -24.06 9.64 8.56
N GLU A 132 -22.97 10.12 9.16
CA GLU A 132 -22.12 11.13 8.52
C GLU A 132 -21.39 10.59 7.28
N SER A 133 -21.21 9.27 7.22
CA SER A 133 -20.59 8.58 6.10
C SER A 133 -21.57 8.20 5.00
N ASP A 134 -22.87 8.41 5.20
CA ASP A 134 -23.82 8.28 4.10
C ASP A 134 -23.63 9.47 3.14
N VAL A 135 -23.15 9.17 1.94
CA VAL A 135 -22.76 10.16 0.92
C VAL A 135 -23.41 9.80 -0.39
N GLU A 136 -23.91 10.82 -1.08
CA GLU A 136 -24.48 10.67 -2.42
C GLU A 136 -23.42 10.14 -3.41
N GLU A 137 -22.25 10.80 -3.40
CA GLU A 137 -21.13 10.46 -4.25
C GLU A 137 -20.17 9.52 -3.53
N LYS A 138 -20.28 8.23 -3.85
CA LYS A 138 -19.51 7.17 -3.19
C LYS A 138 -18.05 7.19 -3.65
N PRO A 139 -17.08 7.07 -2.74
CA PRO A 139 -15.67 7.00 -3.11
C PRO A 139 -15.38 5.72 -3.90
N THR A 140 -14.55 5.85 -4.93
CA THR A 140 -14.11 4.73 -5.78
C THR A 140 -12.68 4.28 -5.47
N TYR A 141 -11.95 5.07 -4.68
CA TYR A 141 -10.58 4.75 -4.25
C TYR A 141 -10.37 4.99 -2.76
N VAL A 142 -9.45 4.20 -2.19
CA VAL A 142 -8.83 4.46 -0.90
C VAL A 142 -7.34 4.66 -1.14
N VAL A 143 -6.81 5.80 -0.69
CA VAL A 143 -5.42 6.22 -0.88
C VAL A 143 -4.76 6.36 0.48
N SER A 144 -3.75 5.54 0.77
CA SER A 144 -3.01 5.59 2.02
C SER A 144 -1.63 6.22 1.87
N MET A 145 -1.41 7.32 2.58
CA MET A 145 -0.10 7.93 2.80
C MET A 145 0.70 7.22 3.90
N ILE A 146 0.03 6.43 4.74
CA ILE A 146 0.62 5.69 5.85
C ILE A 146 1.20 4.35 5.35
N GLY A 147 2.50 4.17 5.60
CA GLY A 147 3.25 3.02 5.12
C GLY A 147 2.80 1.66 5.69
N ALA A 148 2.17 1.66 6.87
CA ALA A 148 1.66 0.46 7.53
C ALA A 148 0.45 -0.17 6.82
N TYR A 149 -0.33 0.62 6.08
CA TYR A 149 -1.51 0.15 5.35
C TYR A 149 -1.22 -0.23 3.88
N ARG A 150 0.05 -0.36 3.51
CA ARG A 150 0.46 -0.83 2.19
C ARG A 150 0.31 -2.34 2.11
N ASN A 151 -0.29 -2.82 1.03
CA ASN A 151 -0.39 -4.24 0.67
C ASN A 151 -1.07 -5.13 1.74
N ILE A 152 -1.93 -4.56 2.58
CA ILE A 152 -2.59 -5.27 3.69
C ILE A 152 -3.91 -5.94 3.27
N ALA A 153 -4.39 -5.68 2.05
CA ALA A 153 -5.58 -6.30 1.51
C ALA A 153 -5.36 -6.62 0.02
N LYS A 154 -5.94 -7.74 -0.44
CA LYS A 154 -5.92 -8.17 -1.84
C LYS A 154 -7.32 -8.02 -2.45
N LYS A 155 -7.39 -8.04 -3.78
CA LYS A 155 -8.67 -8.08 -4.52
C LYS A 155 -9.67 -9.09 -3.92
N LEU A 156 -10.95 -8.73 -3.95
CA LEU A 156 -12.10 -9.44 -3.39
C LEU A 156 -12.23 -9.45 -1.86
N ARG A 157 -11.19 -9.04 -1.11
CA ARG A 157 -11.28 -8.91 0.35
C ARG A 157 -12.04 -7.65 0.75
N LYS A 158 -12.56 -7.65 1.99
CA LYS A 158 -13.20 -6.50 2.59
C LYS A 158 -12.23 -5.77 3.50
N ILE A 159 -12.36 -4.45 3.55
CA ILE A 159 -11.65 -3.58 4.49
C ILE A 159 -12.64 -2.64 5.15
N GLU A 160 -12.29 -2.23 6.37
CA GLU A 160 -12.87 -1.07 7.04
C GLU A 160 -11.89 0.09 6.93
N VAL A 161 -12.42 1.28 6.67
CA VAL A 161 -11.64 2.49 6.44
C VAL A 161 -12.21 3.63 7.27
N SER A 162 -11.32 4.39 7.89
CA SER A 162 -11.59 5.70 8.49
C SER A 162 -10.60 6.70 7.90
N GLY A 163 -11.09 7.72 7.22
CA GLY A 163 -10.25 8.70 6.54
C GLY A 163 -11.03 9.91 6.04
N MET A 164 -10.38 10.74 5.25
CA MET A 164 -10.95 11.97 4.72
C MET A 164 -11.49 11.77 3.31
N LEU A 165 -12.78 12.06 3.09
CA LEU A 165 -13.36 12.10 1.76
C LEU A 165 -12.83 13.32 1.00
N GLU A 166 -12.41 13.07 -0.23
CA GLU A 166 -11.85 14.07 -1.14
C GLU A 166 -12.46 13.93 -2.52
N ARG A 167 -12.73 15.06 -3.17
CA ARG A 167 -13.07 15.13 -4.59
C ARG A 167 -11.82 15.42 -5.39
N VAL A 168 -11.56 14.59 -6.40
CA VAL A 168 -10.44 14.74 -7.33
C VAL A 168 -11.01 15.15 -8.68
N LYS A 169 -10.55 16.29 -9.21
CA LYS A 169 -10.96 16.81 -10.53
C LYS A 169 -9.75 16.90 -11.45
N ASN A 170 -9.80 16.20 -12.57
CA ASN A 170 -8.82 16.35 -13.62
C ASN A 170 -9.05 17.68 -14.38
N ILE A 171 -8.00 18.50 -14.51
CA ILE A 171 -8.10 19.85 -15.08
C ILE A 171 -8.36 19.80 -16.58
N GLU A 172 -7.69 18.90 -17.30
CA GLU A 172 -7.78 18.81 -18.77
C GLU A 172 -9.14 18.27 -19.22
N THR A 173 -9.61 17.19 -18.61
CA THR A 173 -10.86 16.51 -19.01
C THR A 173 -12.10 17.02 -18.28
N GLY A 174 -11.92 17.76 -17.18
CA GLY A 174 -13.00 18.22 -16.30
C GLY A 174 -13.68 17.11 -15.50
N LYS A 175 -13.30 15.84 -15.69
CA LYS A 175 -13.91 14.69 -14.99
C LYS A 175 -13.54 14.70 -13.51
N SER A 176 -14.51 14.38 -12.68
CA SER A 176 -14.32 14.24 -11.23
C SER A 176 -14.58 12.80 -10.77
N HIS A 177 -13.91 12.42 -9.70
CA HIS A 177 -14.23 11.24 -8.91
C HIS A 177 -13.98 11.53 -7.42
N TYR A 178 -14.36 10.59 -6.56
CA TYR A 178 -14.22 10.72 -5.12
C TYR A 178 -13.30 9.63 -4.59
N GLN A 179 -12.46 9.99 -3.64
CA GLN A 179 -11.54 9.07 -2.97
C GLN A 179 -11.51 9.32 -1.47
N VAL A 180 -11.00 8.36 -0.71
CA VAL A 180 -10.74 8.52 0.72
C VAL A 180 -9.26 8.47 0.96
N VAL A 181 -8.73 9.52 1.59
CA VAL A 181 -7.32 9.62 1.96
C VAL A 181 -7.14 9.21 3.42
N VAL A 182 -6.18 8.32 3.67
CA VAL A 182 -5.75 7.88 5.00
C VAL A 182 -4.31 8.32 5.20
N GLY A 183 -4.02 9.02 6.30
CA GLY A 183 -2.76 9.70 6.55
C GLY A 183 -2.76 11.17 6.15
N THR A 184 -3.88 11.87 6.30
CA THR A 184 -3.99 13.31 6.09
C THR A 184 -3.44 14.12 7.27
N GLY A 185 -3.45 13.54 8.47
CA GLY A 185 -3.06 14.24 9.70
C GLY A 185 -4.14 15.17 10.28
N PHE A 186 -5.32 15.26 9.66
CA PHE A 186 -6.44 16.06 10.16
C PHE A 186 -7.34 15.32 11.16
N LEU A 187 -7.27 13.98 11.20
CA LEU A 187 -8.08 13.15 12.09
C LEU A 187 -7.17 12.36 13.04
N GLU A 188 -7.59 12.22 14.29
CA GLU A 188 -6.84 11.44 15.28
C GLU A 188 -6.79 9.93 14.94
N ASN A 189 -7.85 9.41 14.31
CA ASN A 189 -8.03 7.98 14.07
C ASN A 189 -8.26 7.65 12.58
N GLU A 190 -7.21 7.77 11.78
CA GLU A 190 -7.20 7.32 10.38
C GLU A 190 -6.61 5.92 10.24
N TYR A 191 -7.36 5.01 9.62
CA TYR A 191 -6.92 3.63 9.47
C TYR A 191 -7.53 2.91 8.29
N ILE A 192 -6.85 1.82 7.92
CA ILE A 192 -7.37 0.78 7.06
C ILE A 192 -7.18 -0.54 7.79
N TRP A 193 -8.25 -1.31 7.93
CA TRP A 193 -8.21 -2.60 8.61
C TRP A 193 -8.87 -3.70 7.76
N PRO A 194 -8.21 -4.83 7.51
CA PRO A 194 -8.85 -5.97 6.86
C PRO A 194 -9.96 -6.53 7.75
N VAL A 195 -11.15 -6.72 7.19
CA VAL A 195 -12.26 -7.35 7.90
C VAL A 195 -12.08 -8.87 7.80
N GLU A 196 -12.14 -9.56 8.93
CA GLU A 196 -12.06 -11.02 8.96
C GLU A 196 -13.24 -11.62 8.16
N PRO A 197 -13.00 -12.69 7.37
CA PRO A 197 -14.03 -13.31 6.55
C PRO A 197 -15.15 -13.94 7.37
#